data_AF-A0AAI8TWM3-F1
#
_entry.id   AF-A0AAI8TWM3-F1
#
_cell.length_a   1.000
_cell.length_b   1.000
_cell.length_c   1.000
_cell.angle_alpha   90.00
_cell.angle_beta   90.00
_cell.angle_gamma   90.00
#
_symmetry.space_group_name_H-M   'P 1'
#
loop_
_entity.id
_entity.type
_entity.pdbx_description
1 polymer ?
#
loop_
_entity_poly.entity_id
_entity_poly.type
_entity_poly.pdbx_seq_one_letter_code
_entity_poly.pdbx_strand_id
1 'polypeptide(L)'
;MFRRISALTGAAVVGAAALMGIFSAGTASAAPGCPDVHWIGVAGSGERVDPTADGGMGRVVYRSLQDFSRMVQRDGRTMTAEAVEYPAVAVPADGDLIGWGGFMGSVDAGVAALANQYTAFTQQCPTSKVVLAGYSQGAMVVHRNLNSLAASPNLAAALLVADGDRLPTDPTVNLGTVSAVPGAGKGVAQDWPILAHTPPPLPVSVGAKTISVCDLGDAVCDYDPDAEEVTATAVAIHTSYARSRSGGYAWTWPLYQLLGPTLSVDHLAPTGAPT
;
A
#
# COMPACT_ATOMS: atom_id res chain seq x y z
N MET A 1 33.42 74.42 -21.08
CA MET A 1 34.01 73.48 -22.05
C MET A 1 35.34 72.97 -21.47
N PHE A 2 35.47 71.63 -21.36
CA PHE A 2 36.68 70.84 -21.04
C PHE A 2 37.29 70.98 -19.62
N ARG A 3 37.01 70.08 -18.66
CA ARG A 3 37.40 68.65 -18.47
C ARG A 3 38.72 68.52 -17.69
N ARG A 4 38.65 67.98 -16.47
CA ARG A 4 39.55 66.94 -15.92
C ARG A 4 39.01 66.45 -14.57
N ILE A 5 38.63 65.17 -14.57
CA ILE A 5 38.23 64.37 -13.41
C ILE A 5 39.52 63.70 -12.91
N SER A 6 39.81 63.85 -11.62
CA SER A 6 40.81 63.05 -10.91
C SER A 6 40.08 62.30 -9.80
N ALA A 7 40.01 60.98 -9.94
CA ALA A 7 39.55 60.05 -8.91
C ALA A 7 40.74 59.59 -8.07
N LEU A 8 40.58 59.49 -6.75
CA LEU A 8 41.41 58.67 -5.86
C LEU A 8 40.62 58.31 -4.57
N THR A 9 40.19 57.04 -4.52
CA THR A 9 40.26 56.05 -3.43
C THR A 9 40.02 56.43 -1.96
N GLY A 10 39.11 55.70 -1.29
CA GLY A 10 39.04 55.58 0.18
C GLY A 10 37.99 54.62 0.73
N ALA A 11 38.34 53.33 0.83
CA ALA A 11 37.85 52.26 1.72
C ALA A 11 36.33 51.94 1.85
N ALA A 12 35.94 50.80 1.27
CA ALA A 12 34.73 50.06 1.63
C ALA A 12 35.01 49.17 2.84
N VAL A 13 34.20 49.31 3.90
CA VAL A 13 34.10 48.31 4.98
C VAL A 13 32.84 47.49 4.70
N VAL A 14 33.00 46.31 4.10
CA VAL A 14 31.92 45.32 4.01
C VAL A 14 32.00 44.47 5.27
N GLY A 15 31.14 44.76 6.25
CA GLY A 15 30.92 43.88 7.39
C GLY A 15 30.18 42.62 6.92
N ALA A 16 30.88 41.48 6.90
CA ALA A 16 30.27 40.19 6.69
C ALA A 16 29.54 39.76 7.98
N ALA A 17 28.24 39.98 8.04
CA ALA A 17 27.38 39.36 9.05
C ALA A 17 27.13 37.90 8.63
N ALA A 18 27.85 36.97 9.24
CA ALA A 18 27.58 35.55 9.15
C ALA A 18 26.25 35.24 9.86
N LEU A 19 25.15 35.18 9.11
CA LEU A 19 23.90 34.59 9.56
C LEU A 19 24.08 33.07 9.60
N MET A 20 24.53 32.54 10.74
CA MET A 20 24.38 31.12 11.05
C MET A 20 22.89 30.83 11.24
N GLY A 21 22.24 30.41 10.14
CA GLY A 21 20.91 29.83 10.18
C GLY A 21 20.97 28.50 10.94
N ILE A 22 20.44 28.50 12.15
CA ILE A 22 20.14 27.28 12.90
C ILE A 22 19.04 26.57 12.13
N PHE A 23 19.39 25.54 11.36
CA PHE A 23 18.41 24.60 10.82
C PHE A 23 17.90 23.77 12.00
N SER A 24 16.82 24.24 12.63
CA SER A 24 16.01 23.39 13.50
C SER A 24 15.43 22.27 12.63
N ALA A 25 16.07 21.10 12.65
CA ALA A 25 15.47 19.87 12.19
C ALA A 25 14.28 19.58 13.11
N GLY A 26 13.10 20.08 12.73
CA GLY A 26 11.87 19.79 13.45
C GLY A 26 11.64 18.29 13.43
N THR A 27 11.60 17.67 14.60
CA THR A 27 11.06 16.31 14.75
C THR A 27 9.62 16.36 14.28
N ALA A 28 9.32 15.70 13.16
CA ALA A 28 7.96 15.57 12.65
C ALA A 28 7.16 14.65 13.57
N SER A 29 6.69 15.20 14.70
CA SER A 29 5.63 14.58 15.48
C SER A 29 4.36 14.62 14.63
N ALA A 30 3.64 13.51 14.55
CA ALA A 30 2.29 13.53 14.03
C ALA A 30 1.50 14.63 14.77
N ALA A 31 0.71 15.42 14.03
CA ALA A 31 -0.13 16.46 14.63
C ALA A 31 -0.96 15.83 15.76
N PRO A 32 -1.24 16.53 16.88
CA PRO A 32 -1.95 15.94 18.01
C PRO A 32 -3.22 15.20 17.54
N GLY A 33 -3.24 13.86 17.65
CA GLY A 33 -4.34 13.00 17.19
C GLY A 33 -4.09 12.17 15.93
N CYS A 34 -3.00 12.38 15.19
CA CYS A 34 -2.63 11.53 14.05
C CYS A 34 -1.81 10.30 14.49
N PRO A 35 -2.11 9.10 13.98
CA PRO A 35 -1.37 7.89 14.34
C PRO A 35 -0.02 7.81 13.62
N ASP A 36 0.91 7.01 14.13
CA ASP A 36 2.15 6.70 13.40
C ASP A 36 1.85 5.90 12.12
N VAL A 37 0.89 4.97 12.20
CA VAL A 37 0.48 4.08 11.12
C VAL A 37 -1.03 4.11 10.93
N HIS A 38 -1.49 4.14 9.69
CA HIS A 38 -2.88 3.99 9.32
C HIS A 38 -3.04 2.86 8.32
N TRP A 39 -4.01 1.99 8.56
CA TRP A 39 -4.32 0.87 7.69
C TRP A 39 -5.63 1.09 6.96
N ILE A 40 -5.59 1.00 5.64
CA ILE A 40 -6.79 1.02 4.81
C ILE A 40 -6.99 -0.39 4.23
N GLY A 41 -8.02 -1.07 4.69
CA GLY A 41 -8.36 -2.43 4.30
C GLY A 41 -9.45 -2.48 3.22
N VAL A 42 -9.23 -3.26 2.17
CA VAL A 42 -10.15 -3.40 1.04
C VAL A 42 -10.65 -4.84 0.95
N ALA A 43 -11.93 -5.01 1.22
CA ALA A 43 -12.59 -6.31 1.23
C ALA A 43 -12.57 -7.00 -0.14
N GLY A 44 -12.67 -8.33 -0.16
CA GLY A 44 -12.91 -9.09 -1.37
C GLY A 44 -14.37 -9.04 -1.81
N SER A 45 -14.64 -9.58 -3.00
CA SER A 45 -15.99 -9.69 -3.55
C SER A 45 -16.92 -10.46 -2.61
N GLY A 46 -18.08 -9.88 -2.29
CA GLY A 46 -19.10 -10.44 -1.40
C GLY A 46 -18.80 -10.27 0.10
N GLU A 47 -17.63 -9.74 0.50
CA GLU A 47 -17.24 -9.65 1.91
C GLU A 47 -17.81 -8.42 2.65
N ARG A 48 -18.58 -7.56 1.98
CA ARG A 48 -19.22 -6.37 2.58
C ARG A 48 -20.75 -6.44 2.69
N VAL A 49 -21.34 -7.62 2.52
CA VAL A 49 -22.80 -7.82 2.71
C VAL A 49 -23.23 -7.42 4.13
N ASP A 50 -22.40 -7.72 5.13
CA ASP A 50 -22.48 -7.16 6.48
C ASP A 50 -21.21 -6.32 6.75
N PRO A 51 -21.28 -4.98 6.67
CA PRO A 51 -20.11 -4.12 6.87
C PRO A 51 -19.65 -4.06 8.34
N THR A 52 -20.40 -4.65 9.28
CA THR A 52 -19.98 -4.74 10.69
C THR A 52 -19.09 -5.96 10.96
N ALA A 53 -19.22 -7.01 10.14
CA ALA A 53 -18.38 -8.18 10.21
C ALA A 53 -16.94 -7.83 9.77
N ASP A 54 -15.95 -8.34 10.51
CA ASP A 54 -14.52 -8.15 10.20
C ASP A 54 -14.13 -6.67 9.93
N GLY A 55 -14.78 -5.74 10.64
CA GLY A 55 -14.57 -4.29 10.47
C GLY A 55 -14.86 -3.78 9.05
N GLY A 56 -15.65 -4.50 8.25
CA GLY A 56 -15.94 -4.20 6.85
C GLY A 56 -14.80 -4.49 5.88
N MET A 57 -13.69 -5.06 6.34
CA MET A 57 -12.51 -5.34 5.52
C MET A 57 -12.51 -6.75 4.91
N GLY A 58 -13.47 -7.59 5.29
CA GLY A 58 -13.42 -9.02 4.96
C GLY A 58 -12.39 -9.77 5.78
N ARG A 59 -12.52 -11.10 5.81
CA ARG A 59 -11.84 -11.95 6.79
C ARG A 59 -10.33 -11.92 6.63
N VAL A 60 -9.84 -11.98 5.39
CA VAL A 60 -8.40 -12.09 5.08
C VAL A 60 -7.66 -10.82 5.48
N VAL A 61 -8.20 -9.66 5.10
CA VAL A 61 -7.60 -8.36 5.38
C VAL A 61 -7.72 -8.03 6.87
N TYR A 62 -8.88 -8.26 7.48
CA TYR A 62 -9.08 -7.99 8.91
C TYR A 62 -8.16 -8.82 9.80
N ARG A 63 -7.99 -10.12 9.50
CA ARG A 63 -7.05 -10.95 10.26
C ARG A 63 -5.59 -10.54 10.03
N SER A 64 -5.25 -10.12 8.82
CA SER A 64 -3.92 -9.57 8.52
C SER A 64 -3.67 -8.29 9.34
N LEU A 65 -4.65 -7.40 9.46
CA LEU A 65 -4.62 -6.23 10.34
C LEU A 65 -4.42 -6.63 11.81
N GLN A 66 -5.15 -7.63 12.31
CA GLN A 66 -5.00 -8.09 13.69
C GLN A 66 -3.59 -8.63 13.99
N ASP A 67 -2.97 -9.32 13.03
CA ASP A 67 -1.61 -9.82 13.18
C ASP A 67 -0.56 -8.72 13.06
N PHE A 68 -0.73 -7.83 12.08
CA PHE A 68 0.12 -6.68 11.85
C PHE A 68 0.11 -5.69 13.03
N SER A 69 -1.08 -5.34 13.54
CA SER A 69 -1.24 -4.38 14.65
C SER A 69 -0.55 -4.83 15.93
N ARG A 70 -0.45 -6.14 16.20
CA ARG A 70 0.34 -6.66 17.33
C ARG A 70 1.82 -6.31 17.22
N MET A 71 2.38 -6.31 16.01
CA MET A 71 3.78 -5.95 15.79
C MET A 71 3.98 -4.44 15.93
N VAL A 72 3.08 -3.65 15.35
CA VAL A 72 3.10 -2.17 15.49
C VAL A 72 3.00 -1.75 16.97
N GLN A 73 2.10 -2.35 17.73
CA GLN A 73 1.94 -2.08 19.17
C GLN A 73 3.17 -2.47 19.99
N ARG A 74 3.81 -3.61 19.69
CA ARG A 74 5.04 -4.06 20.38
C ARG A 74 6.21 -3.09 20.19
N ASP A 75 6.21 -2.36 19.09
CA ASP A 75 7.20 -1.35 18.73
C ASP A 75 6.82 0.06 19.21
N GLY A 76 5.74 0.19 19.99
CA GLY A 76 5.34 1.45 20.62
C GLY A 76 4.66 2.46 19.68
N ARG A 77 4.44 2.10 18.42
CA ARG A 77 3.73 2.94 17.45
C ARG A 77 2.22 2.89 17.65
N THR A 78 1.58 4.03 17.47
CA THR A 78 0.13 4.18 17.43
C THR A 78 -0.42 3.80 16.05
N MET A 79 -1.64 3.24 16.02
CA MET A 79 -2.25 2.78 14.79
C MET A 79 -3.77 3.00 14.78
N THR A 80 -4.30 3.42 13.63
CA THR A 80 -5.74 3.35 13.32
C THR A 80 -5.97 2.52 12.07
N ALA A 81 -7.22 2.15 11.81
CA ALA A 81 -7.59 1.40 10.61
C ALA A 81 -9.00 1.79 10.14
N GLU A 82 -9.21 1.77 8.83
CA GLU A 82 -10.53 1.90 8.20
C GLU A 82 -10.70 0.90 7.05
N ALA A 83 -11.95 0.58 6.72
CA ALA A 83 -12.27 -0.20 5.53
C ALA A 83 -12.61 0.73 4.37
N VAL A 84 -12.30 0.31 3.14
CA VAL A 84 -12.78 1.03 1.96
C VAL A 84 -14.28 0.82 1.80
N GLU A 85 -15.01 1.92 1.66
CA GLU A 85 -16.45 1.91 1.48
C GLU A 85 -16.82 1.80 0.01
N TYR A 86 -16.99 0.56 -0.45
CA TYR A 86 -17.36 0.28 -1.84
C TYR A 86 -18.31 -0.94 -1.94
N PRO A 87 -18.94 -1.17 -3.12
CA PRO A 87 -19.95 -2.21 -3.27
C PRO A 87 -19.48 -3.63 -2.97
N ALA A 88 -18.21 -3.96 -3.27
CA ALA A 88 -17.67 -5.31 -3.16
C ALA A 88 -18.58 -6.39 -3.76
N VAL A 89 -19.09 -6.18 -4.98
CA VAL A 89 -20.05 -7.09 -5.63
C VAL A 89 -19.45 -8.49 -5.75
N ALA A 90 -20.23 -9.51 -5.34
CA ALA A 90 -19.86 -10.91 -5.47
C ALA A 90 -19.65 -11.30 -6.94
N VAL A 91 -18.72 -12.23 -7.19
CA VAL A 91 -18.52 -12.77 -8.55
C VAL A 91 -19.80 -13.50 -9.00
N PRO A 92 -20.31 -13.26 -10.22
CA PRO A 92 -21.48 -13.97 -10.74
C PRO A 92 -21.22 -15.47 -10.82
N ALA A 93 -22.20 -16.29 -10.46
CA ALA A 93 -22.07 -17.75 -10.50
C ALA A 93 -21.95 -18.31 -11.94
N ASP A 94 -22.52 -17.61 -12.93
CA ASP A 94 -22.74 -18.16 -14.28
C ASP A 94 -21.82 -17.51 -15.34
N GLY A 95 -20.90 -16.63 -14.94
CA GLY A 95 -19.88 -16.05 -15.82
C GLY A 95 -20.39 -15.17 -16.97
N ASP A 96 -21.65 -14.70 -16.93
CA ASP A 96 -22.20 -13.88 -18.02
C ASP A 96 -21.55 -12.48 -18.13
N LEU A 97 -21.60 -11.90 -19.33
CA LEU A 97 -20.97 -10.60 -19.64
C LEU A 97 -21.52 -9.43 -18.80
N ILE A 98 -22.78 -9.49 -18.37
CA ILE A 98 -23.44 -8.43 -17.59
C ILE A 98 -22.95 -8.48 -16.14
N GLY A 99 -22.85 -9.67 -15.56
CA GLY A 99 -22.30 -9.93 -14.25
C GLY A 99 -20.82 -9.58 -14.16
N TRP A 100 -20.05 -9.88 -15.20
CA TRP A 100 -18.65 -9.47 -15.28
C TRP A 100 -18.50 -7.93 -15.36
N GLY A 101 -19.38 -7.26 -16.12
CA GLY A 101 -19.46 -5.79 -16.13
C GLY A 101 -19.81 -5.20 -14.75
N GLY A 102 -20.73 -5.83 -14.01
CA GLY A 102 -21.07 -5.44 -12.64
C GLY A 102 -19.91 -5.61 -11.65
N PHE A 103 -19.14 -6.70 -11.78
CA PHE A 103 -17.92 -6.92 -11.01
C PHE A 103 -16.86 -5.86 -11.30
N MET A 104 -16.59 -5.56 -12.58
CA MET A 104 -15.60 -4.54 -12.97
C MET A 104 -16.03 -3.14 -12.54
N GLY A 105 -17.32 -2.80 -12.66
CA GLY A 105 -17.86 -1.55 -12.10
C GLY A 105 -17.68 -1.45 -10.58
N SER A 106 -17.76 -2.57 -9.85
CA SER A 106 -17.44 -2.63 -8.42
C SER A 106 -15.96 -2.37 -8.15
N VAL A 107 -15.05 -2.93 -8.96
CA VAL A 107 -13.61 -2.64 -8.86
C VAL A 107 -13.34 -1.14 -9.07
N ASP A 108 -13.89 -0.54 -10.13
CA ASP A 108 -13.66 0.88 -10.44
C ASP A 108 -14.20 1.81 -9.34
N ALA A 109 -15.38 1.48 -8.78
CA ALA A 109 -15.91 2.19 -7.62
C ALA A 109 -14.99 2.07 -6.38
N GLY A 110 -14.43 0.88 -6.15
CA GLY A 110 -13.45 0.65 -5.09
C GLY A 110 -12.16 1.45 -5.29
N VAL A 111 -11.65 1.53 -6.51
CA VAL A 111 -10.47 2.32 -6.86
C VAL A 111 -10.68 3.80 -6.51
N ALA A 112 -11.83 4.35 -6.91
CA ALA A 112 -12.18 5.74 -6.61
C ALA A 112 -12.37 5.98 -5.10
N ALA A 113 -13.04 5.06 -4.39
CA ALA A 113 -13.25 5.16 -2.95
C ALA A 113 -11.92 5.14 -2.18
N LEU A 114 -11.03 4.20 -2.51
CA LEU A 114 -9.70 4.11 -1.91
C LEU A 114 -8.87 5.38 -2.16
N ALA A 115 -8.86 5.89 -3.39
CA ALA A 115 -8.15 7.13 -3.72
C ALA A 115 -8.63 8.32 -2.87
N ASN A 116 -9.95 8.44 -2.69
CA ASN A 116 -10.58 9.49 -1.90
C ASN A 116 -10.25 9.35 -0.41
N GLN A 117 -10.40 8.16 0.17
CA GLN A 117 -10.09 7.90 1.59
C GLN A 117 -8.61 8.13 1.89
N TYR A 118 -7.72 7.62 1.04
CA TYR A 118 -6.28 7.86 1.16
C TYR A 118 -5.94 9.34 1.13
N THR A 119 -6.52 10.09 0.17
CA THR A 119 -6.30 11.52 0.04
C THR A 119 -6.81 12.28 1.26
N ALA A 120 -8.02 11.97 1.73
CA ALA A 120 -8.59 12.60 2.92
C ALA A 120 -7.73 12.35 4.16
N PHE A 121 -7.31 11.09 4.39
CA PHE A 121 -6.46 10.74 5.52
C PHE A 121 -5.10 11.45 5.46
N THR A 122 -4.43 11.44 4.30
CA THR A 122 -3.08 12.05 4.17
C THR A 122 -3.10 13.57 4.20
N GLN A 123 -4.21 14.21 3.83
CA GLN A 123 -4.40 15.65 4.06
C GLN A 123 -4.56 15.96 5.55
N GLN A 124 -5.27 15.11 6.30
CA GLN A 124 -5.45 15.28 7.74
C GLN A 124 -4.17 14.95 8.53
N CYS A 125 -3.44 13.92 8.10
CA CYS A 125 -2.29 13.35 8.77
C CYS A 125 -1.09 13.21 7.83
N PRO A 126 -0.47 14.34 7.42
CA PRO A 126 0.55 14.36 6.37
C PRO A 126 1.86 13.64 6.71
N THR A 127 2.11 13.35 7.99
CA THR A 127 3.32 12.65 8.45
C THR A 127 3.08 11.15 8.72
N SER A 128 1.82 10.71 8.78
CA SER A 128 1.48 9.32 9.08
C SER A 128 1.86 8.38 7.93
N LYS A 129 2.26 7.17 8.28
CA LYS A 129 2.47 6.09 7.32
C LYS A 129 1.17 5.39 7.02
N VAL A 130 0.90 5.10 5.74
CA VAL A 130 -0.29 4.39 5.30
C VAL A 130 0.10 3.01 4.77
N VAL A 131 -0.62 2.00 5.23
CA VAL A 131 -0.55 0.62 4.73
C VAL A 131 -1.87 0.31 4.03
N LEU A 132 -1.77 -0.10 2.76
CA LEU A 132 -2.91 -0.56 1.99
C LEU A 132 -2.96 -2.09 1.99
N ALA A 133 -4.13 -2.68 2.16
CA ALA A 133 -4.26 -4.13 2.12
C ALA A 133 -5.55 -4.56 1.44
N GLY A 134 -5.44 -5.43 0.45
CA GLY A 134 -6.57 -5.94 -0.30
C GLY A 134 -6.53 -7.44 -0.49
N TYR A 135 -7.70 -8.05 -0.65
CA TYR A 135 -7.87 -9.45 -0.99
C TYR A 135 -8.77 -9.62 -2.22
N SER A 136 -8.38 -10.48 -3.17
CA SER A 136 -9.19 -10.77 -4.37
C SER A 136 -9.57 -9.49 -5.13
N GLN A 137 -10.86 -9.18 -5.29
CA GLN A 137 -11.32 -7.90 -5.84
C GLN A 137 -10.72 -6.67 -5.12
N GLY A 138 -10.59 -6.72 -3.79
CA GLY A 138 -9.97 -5.64 -3.02
C GLY A 138 -8.46 -5.51 -3.27
N ALA A 139 -7.78 -6.60 -3.63
CA ALA A 139 -6.37 -6.54 -4.02
C ALA A 139 -6.21 -5.81 -5.37
N MET A 140 -7.11 -6.07 -6.33
CA MET A 140 -7.16 -5.32 -7.60
C MET A 140 -7.37 -3.82 -7.37
N VAL A 141 -8.29 -3.47 -6.46
CA VAL A 141 -8.54 -2.07 -6.06
C VAL A 141 -7.29 -1.40 -5.50
N VAL A 142 -6.54 -2.09 -4.61
CA VAL A 142 -5.26 -1.58 -4.09
C VAL A 142 -4.24 -1.46 -5.22
N HIS A 143 -4.03 -2.52 -6.00
CA HIS A 143 -3.04 -2.57 -7.08
C HIS A 143 -3.21 -1.39 -8.03
N ARG A 144 -4.43 -1.16 -8.53
CA ARG A 144 -4.74 -0.08 -9.47
C ARG A 144 -4.44 1.32 -8.92
N ASN A 145 -4.43 1.50 -7.60
CA ASN A 145 -4.03 2.77 -6.97
C ASN A 145 -2.50 2.93 -6.83
N LEU A 146 -1.72 1.85 -6.84
CA LEU A 146 -0.28 1.92 -6.50
C LEU A 146 0.53 2.78 -7.46
N ASN A 147 0.20 2.79 -8.75
CA ASN A 147 0.89 3.62 -9.74
C ASN A 147 0.78 5.13 -9.42
N SER A 148 -0.42 5.62 -9.08
CA SER A 148 -0.61 7.03 -8.74
C SER A 148 0.02 7.40 -7.40
N LEU A 149 0.20 6.42 -6.51
CA LEU A 149 0.83 6.58 -5.20
C LEU A 149 2.34 6.38 -5.20
N ALA A 150 2.97 6.13 -6.36
CA ALA A 150 4.40 5.83 -6.45
C ALA A 150 5.32 6.95 -5.89
N ALA A 151 4.86 8.20 -5.92
CA ALA A 151 5.55 9.35 -5.35
C ALA A 151 5.01 9.77 -3.96
N SER A 152 4.03 9.06 -3.40
CA SER A 152 3.44 9.44 -2.12
C SER A 152 4.41 9.17 -0.96
N PRO A 153 4.72 10.18 -0.11
CA PRO A 153 5.57 9.99 1.05
C PRO A 153 4.89 9.21 2.19
N ASN A 154 3.56 9.13 2.18
CA ASN A 154 2.76 8.44 3.17
C ASN A 154 2.68 6.94 2.90
N LEU A 155 2.69 6.49 1.64
CA LEU A 155 2.60 5.07 1.30
C LEU A 155 3.85 4.33 1.78
N ALA A 156 3.67 3.55 2.84
CA ALA A 156 4.73 2.79 3.48
C ALA A 156 4.78 1.36 2.97
N ALA A 157 3.62 0.72 2.85
CA ALA A 157 3.53 -0.66 2.41
C ALA A 157 2.17 -0.96 1.74
N ALA A 158 2.15 -1.98 0.89
CA ALA A 158 0.94 -2.55 0.34
C ALA A 158 0.94 -4.07 0.47
N LEU A 159 -0.23 -4.65 0.74
CA LEU A 159 -0.47 -6.10 0.79
C LEU A 159 -1.54 -6.45 -0.25
N LEU A 160 -1.17 -7.30 -1.20
CA LEU A 160 -2.05 -7.83 -2.23
C LEU A 160 -2.16 -9.34 -2.01
N VAL A 161 -3.33 -9.83 -1.58
CA VAL A 161 -3.58 -11.27 -1.44
C VAL A 161 -4.54 -11.74 -2.51
N ALA A 162 -4.18 -12.78 -3.26
CA ALA A 162 -4.99 -13.33 -4.35
C ALA A 162 -5.39 -12.26 -5.38
N ASP A 163 -4.41 -11.46 -5.81
CA ASP A 163 -4.62 -10.32 -6.71
C ASP A 163 -4.90 -10.74 -8.16
N GLY A 164 -6.08 -10.35 -8.67
CA GLY A 164 -6.48 -10.59 -10.06
C GLY A 164 -5.72 -9.75 -11.08
N ASP A 165 -5.10 -8.64 -10.68
CA ASP A 165 -4.25 -7.81 -11.54
C ASP A 165 -2.77 -8.23 -11.47
N ARG A 166 -2.44 -9.30 -10.73
CA ARG A 166 -1.06 -9.72 -10.48
C ARG A 166 -0.27 -9.91 -11.78
N LEU A 167 0.85 -9.22 -11.88
CA LEU A 167 1.85 -9.41 -12.92
C LEU A 167 3.11 -10.02 -12.31
N PRO A 168 3.53 -11.24 -12.71
CA PRO A 168 4.77 -11.86 -12.21
C PRO A 168 6.03 -11.02 -12.46
N THR A 169 5.98 -10.10 -13.43
CA THR A 169 7.04 -9.17 -13.77
C THR A 169 7.09 -7.93 -12.90
N ASP A 170 6.07 -7.67 -12.07
CA ASP A 170 6.11 -6.53 -11.15
C ASP A 170 7.23 -6.73 -10.12
N PRO A 171 7.96 -5.67 -9.74
CA PRO A 171 9.07 -5.73 -8.78
C PRO A 171 8.57 -5.84 -7.32
N THR A 172 7.55 -6.66 -7.08
CA THR A 172 6.94 -6.91 -5.78
C THR A 172 7.70 -7.95 -4.97
N VAL A 173 7.50 -7.94 -3.66
CA VAL A 173 7.92 -9.05 -2.79
C VAL A 173 6.90 -10.16 -2.92
N ASN A 174 7.23 -11.14 -3.77
CA ASN A 174 6.37 -12.27 -4.08
C ASN A 174 6.41 -13.35 -2.99
N LEU A 175 5.24 -13.72 -2.48
CA LEU A 175 5.04 -14.77 -1.47
C LEU A 175 3.93 -15.74 -1.89
N GLY A 176 3.81 -16.84 -1.15
CA GLY A 176 2.86 -17.92 -1.45
C GLY A 176 3.50 -19.01 -2.32
N THR A 177 2.78 -20.12 -2.46
CA THR A 177 3.32 -21.32 -3.11
C THR A 177 3.62 -21.13 -4.61
N VAL A 178 2.99 -20.16 -5.28
CA VAL A 178 3.25 -19.86 -6.70
C VAL A 178 4.67 -19.36 -6.94
N SER A 179 5.30 -18.74 -5.93
CA SER A 179 6.66 -18.20 -6.03
C SER A 179 7.75 -19.26 -6.30
N ALA A 180 7.42 -20.55 -6.10
CA ALA A 180 8.31 -21.67 -6.41
C ALA A 180 8.27 -22.10 -7.90
N VAL A 181 7.34 -21.57 -8.70
CA VAL A 181 7.12 -21.98 -10.09
C VAL A 181 7.40 -20.80 -11.03
N PRO A 182 8.52 -20.83 -11.79
CA PRO A 182 8.85 -19.77 -12.73
C PRO A 182 7.76 -19.57 -13.80
N GLY A 183 7.35 -18.33 -14.01
CA GLY A 183 6.36 -17.95 -15.03
C GLY A 183 4.89 -18.13 -14.62
N ALA A 184 4.62 -18.74 -13.47
CA ALA A 184 3.27 -18.84 -12.91
C ALA A 184 2.87 -17.57 -12.13
N GLY A 185 1.60 -17.49 -11.73
CA GLY A 185 1.05 -16.44 -10.88
C GLY A 185 0.62 -15.20 -11.64
N LYS A 186 0.13 -15.37 -12.88
CA LYS A 186 -0.50 -14.29 -13.65
C LYS A 186 -1.97 -14.18 -13.24
N GLY A 187 -2.41 -12.97 -12.89
CA GLY A 187 -3.78 -12.74 -12.48
C GLY A 187 -4.77 -12.76 -13.65
N VAL A 188 -6.02 -13.16 -13.38
CA VAL A 188 -7.10 -13.32 -14.36
C VAL A 188 -7.40 -12.07 -15.19
N ALA A 189 -7.19 -10.87 -14.63
CA ALA A 189 -7.44 -9.61 -15.35
C ALA A 189 -6.44 -9.38 -16.50
N GLN A 190 -5.26 -10.01 -16.44
CA GLN A 190 -4.18 -9.82 -17.40
C GLN A 190 -4.40 -10.53 -18.74
N ASP A 191 -5.39 -11.41 -18.85
CA ASP A 191 -5.81 -11.99 -20.14
C ASP A 191 -6.89 -11.16 -20.84
N TRP A 192 -7.49 -10.19 -20.15
CA TRP A 192 -8.43 -9.23 -20.71
C TRP A 192 -8.04 -7.78 -20.40
N PRO A 193 -6.78 -7.37 -20.62
CA PRO A 193 -6.21 -6.15 -20.00
C PRO A 193 -6.95 -4.86 -20.39
N ILE A 194 -7.46 -4.78 -21.62
CA ILE A 194 -8.21 -3.61 -22.11
C ILE A 194 -9.62 -3.55 -21.47
N LEU A 195 -10.31 -4.69 -21.37
CA LEU A 195 -11.65 -4.75 -20.79
C LEU A 195 -11.61 -4.68 -19.26
N ALA A 196 -10.51 -5.15 -18.68
CA ALA A 196 -10.29 -5.16 -17.25
C ALA A 196 -9.66 -3.87 -16.73
N HIS A 197 -9.27 -2.92 -17.60
CA HIS A 197 -8.55 -1.70 -17.21
C HIS A 197 -7.30 -1.98 -16.35
N THR A 198 -6.51 -3.01 -16.72
CA THR A 198 -5.32 -3.38 -15.95
C THR A 198 -4.29 -2.24 -15.95
N PRO A 199 -3.67 -1.95 -14.80
CA PRO A 199 -2.66 -0.91 -14.73
C PRO A 199 -1.38 -1.33 -15.48
N PRO A 200 -0.53 -0.37 -15.90
CA PRO A 200 0.83 -0.70 -16.35
C PRO A 200 1.65 -1.33 -15.20
N PRO A 201 2.76 -2.02 -15.52
CA PRO A 201 3.63 -2.61 -14.50
C PRO A 201 4.02 -1.61 -13.41
N LEU A 202 4.11 -2.08 -12.18
CA LEU A 202 4.42 -1.24 -11.04
C LEU A 202 5.85 -0.68 -11.12
N PRO A 203 6.04 0.64 -10.93
CA PRO A 203 7.37 1.20 -10.73
C PRO A 203 8.07 0.56 -9.53
N VAL A 204 9.39 0.37 -9.61
CA VAL A 204 10.20 -0.20 -8.52
C VAL A 204 9.98 0.53 -7.18
N SER A 205 9.76 1.84 -7.21
CA SER A 205 9.54 2.67 -6.00
C SER A 205 8.32 2.25 -5.17
N VAL A 206 7.30 1.68 -5.81
CA VAL A 206 6.10 1.18 -5.13
C VAL A 206 6.05 -0.36 -5.10
N GLY A 207 6.53 -1.04 -6.14
CA GLY A 207 6.63 -2.49 -6.17
C GLY A 207 7.48 -3.02 -5.01
N ALA A 208 8.64 -2.40 -4.73
CA ALA A 208 9.49 -2.81 -3.61
C ALA A 208 8.84 -2.61 -2.22
N LYS A 209 7.74 -1.84 -2.14
CA LYS A 209 6.92 -1.66 -0.93
C LYS A 209 5.67 -2.54 -0.93
N THR A 210 5.53 -3.46 -1.87
CA THR A 210 4.32 -4.23 -2.09
C THR A 210 4.59 -5.71 -1.88
N ILE A 211 3.91 -6.31 -0.92
CA ILE A 211 3.85 -7.76 -0.72
C ILE A 211 2.74 -8.32 -1.61
N SER A 212 3.08 -9.22 -2.54
CA SER A 212 2.09 -9.89 -3.41
C SER A 212 2.05 -11.38 -3.11
N VAL A 213 0.95 -11.84 -2.54
CA VAL A 213 0.72 -13.21 -2.06
C VAL A 213 -0.20 -13.94 -3.02
N CYS A 214 0.27 -15.08 -3.53
CA CYS A 214 -0.53 -15.96 -4.36
C CYS A 214 -0.12 -17.43 -4.18
N ASP A 215 -1.10 -18.30 -4.01
CA ASP A 215 -0.89 -19.74 -4.00
C ASP A 215 -1.08 -20.36 -5.39
N LEU A 216 -0.28 -21.38 -5.68
CA LEU A 216 -0.30 -22.10 -6.95
C LEU A 216 -1.68 -22.73 -7.18
N GLY A 217 -2.27 -22.50 -8.35
CA GLY A 217 -3.60 -22.99 -8.72
C GLY A 217 -4.76 -22.15 -8.18
N ASP A 218 -4.51 -20.96 -7.63
CA ASP A 218 -5.57 -20.01 -7.29
C ASP A 218 -6.24 -19.47 -8.56
N ALA A 219 -7.57 -19.62 -8.64
CA ALA A 219 -8.39 -19.22 -9.79
C ALA A 219 -8.26 -17.74 -10.21
N VAL A 220 -7.76 -16.87 -9.32
CA VAL A 220 -7.72 -15.41 -9.52
C VAL A 220 -6.32 -14.92 -9.77
N CYS A 221 -5.34 -15.30 -8.95
CA CYS A 221 -3.97 -14.76 -9.01
C CYS A 221 -2.97 -15.66 -9.73
N ASP A 222 -3.35 -16.90 -10.06
CA ASP A 222 -2.60 -17.86 -10.86
C ASP A 222 -3.53 -18.46 -11.91
N TYR A 223 -4.10 -17.58 -12.72
CA TYR A 223 -5.11 -17.92 -13.71
C TYR A 223 -4.51 -18.75 -14.84
N ASP A 224 -5.17 -19.86 -15.17
CA ASP A 224 -4.85 -20.72 -16.29
C ASP A 224 -5.83 -20.41 -17.46
N PRO A 225 -5.37 -19.79 -18.56
CA PRO A 225 -6.23 -19.47 -19.70
C PRO A 225 -6.70 -20.70 -20.48
N ASP A 226 -6.02 -21.84 -20.32
CA ASP A 226 -6.34 -23.08 -21.03
C ASP A 226 -7.35 -23.94 -20.23
N ALA A 227 -7.70 -23.54 -19.01
CA ALA A 227 -8.70 -24.23 -18.20
C ALA A 227 -10.11 -24.01 -18.77
N GLU A 228 -10.84 -25.10 -19.04
CA GLU A 228 -12.21 -25.06 -19.57
C GLU A 228 -13.22 -24.46 -18.57
N GLU A 229 -12.97 -24.64 -17.27
CA GLU A 229 -13.81 -24.14 -16.19
C GLU A 229 -13.01 -23.89 -14.90
N VAL A 230 -13.53 -23.01 -14.03
CA VAL A 230 -12.96 -22.78 -12.71
C VAL A 230 -13.26 -23.99 -11.80
N THR A 231 -12.23 -24.74 -11.45
CA THR A 231 -12.39 -25.97 -10.64
C THR A 231 -12.71 -25.68 -9.18
N ALA A 232 -13.39 -26.62 -8.52
CA ALA A 232 -13.64 -26.56 -7.07
C ALA A 232 -12.34 -26.46 -6.24
N THR A 233 -11.26 -27.07 -6.71
CA THR A 233 -9.93 -26.98 -6.09
C THR A 233 -9.40 -25.56 -6.14
N ALA A 234 -9.49 -24.89 -7.30
CA ALA A 234 -9.03 -23.53 -7.47
C ALA A 234 -9.83 -22.55 -6.59
N VAL A 235 -11.14 -22.75 -6.45
CA VAL A 235 -12.00 -22.00 -5.51
C VAL A 235 -11.62 -22.28 -4.05
N ALA A 236 -11.33 -23.54 -3.71
CA ALA A 236 -10.92 -23.92 -2.37
C ALA A 236 -9.59 -23.24 -1.98
N ILE A 237 -8.63 -23.20 -2.90
CA ILE A 237 -7.36 -22.47 -2.74
C ILE A 237 -7.65 -20.98 -2.54
N HIS A 238 -8.41 -20.36 -3.44
CA HIS A 238 -8.75 -18.94 -3.38
C HIS A 238 -9.36 -18.56 -2.03
N THR A 239 -10.23 -19.39 -1.48
CA THR A 239 -10.89 -19.11 -0.19
C THR A 239 -10.09 -19.59 1.04
N SER A 240 -8.89 -20.14 0.88
CA SER A 240 -8.10 -20.74 1.95
C SER A 240 -7.18 -19.78 2.71
N TYR A 241 -6.94 -18.57 2.20
CA TYR A 241 -6.05 -17.63 2.86
C TYR A 241 -6.54 -17.24 4.27
N ALA A 242 -5.58 -16.95 5.14
CA ALA A 242 -5.79 -16.43 6.49
C ALA A 242 -6.77 -17.24 7.36
N ARG A 243 -6.81 -18.58 7.24
CA ARG A 243 -7.76 -19.45 8.00
C ARG A 243 -7.45 -19.54 9.50
N SER A 244 -6.18 -19.43 9.90
CA SER A 244 -5.79 -19.34 11.31
C SER A 244 -6.41 -18.09 11.95
N ARG A 245 -6.88 -18.17 13.21
CA ARG A 245 -7.29 -17.00 14.00
C ARG A 245 -6.16 -16.43 14.84
N SER A 246 -5.07 -17.17 15.05
CA SER A 246 -3.95 -16.76 15.89
C SER A 246 -2.94 -15.85 15.15
N GLY A 247 -3.18 -15.53 13.89
CA GLY A 247 -2.21 -14.87 13.01
C GLY A 247 -1.04 -15.79 12.64
N GLY A 248 0.14 -15.21 12.45
CA GLY A 248 1.34 -15.92 12.01
C GLY A 248 1.39 -16.12 10.50
N TYR A 249 0.79 -15.21 9.74
CA TYR A 249 0.79 -15.32 8.29
C TYR A 249 2.15 -14.95 7.72
N ALA A 250 2.63 -15.70 6.73
CA ALA A 250 3.97 -15.50 6.16
C ALA A 250 4.20 -14.08 5.60
N TRP A 251 3.13 -13.36 5.27
CA TRP A 251 3.19 -12.01 4.70
C TRP A 251 3.19 -10.87 5.72
N THR A 252 2.74 -11.08 6.96
CA THR A 252 2.55 -9.96 7.89
C THR A 252 3.88 -9.43 8.44
N TRP A 253 4.85 -10.32 8.70
CA TRP A 253 6.19 -9.89 9.13
C TRP A 253 6.94 -9.10 8.05
N PRO A 254 7.07 -9.59 6.79
CA PRO A 254 7.62 -8.79 5.70
C PRO A 254 6.90 -7.45 5.50
N LEU A 255 5.57 -7.44 5.56
CA LEU A 255 4.78 -6.22 5.45
C LEU A 255 5.12 -5.20 6.56
N TYR A 256 5.28 -5.67 7.79
CA TYR A 256 5.68 -4.84 8.92
C TYR A 256 7.08 -4.26 8.76
N GLN A 257 8.04 -5.04 8.24
CA GLN A 257 9.41 -4.58 7.98
C GLN A 257 9.46 -3.40 7.00
N LEU A 258 8.52 -3.33 6.05
CA LEU A 258 8.42 -2.23 5.08
C LEU A 258 8.06 -0.87 5.72
N LEU A 259 7.53 -0.86 6.94
CA LEU A 259 7.33 0.40 7.67
C LEU A 259 8.66 1.11 8.01
N GLY A 260 9.78 0.38 7.98
CA GLY A 260 11.09 0.88 8.40
C GLY A 260 11.24 1.01 9.92
N PRO A 261 12.42 1.45 10.39
CA PRO A 261 12.72 1.58 11.81
C PRO A 261 11.87 2.66 12.47
N THR A 262 11.56 2.47 13.75
CA THR A 262 11.11 3.57 14.61
C THR A 262 12.26 4.55 14.77
N LEU A 263 12.02 5.82 14.44
CA LEU A 263 12.97 6.89 14.74
C LEU A 263 13.01 7.07 16.25
N SER A 264 13.82 6.26 16.92
CA SER A 264 14.09 6.37 18.35
C SER A 264 14.98 7.59 18.56
N VAL A 265 14.49 8.58 19.33
CA VAL A 265 15.19 9.85 19.61
C VAL A 265 16.47 9.65 20.44
N ASP A 266 16.71 8.45 20.97
CA ASP A 266 17.82 8.15 21.89
C ASP A 266 19.22 8.11 21.25
N HIS A 267 19.37 8.23 19.93
CA HIS A 267 20.70 8.17 19.27
C HIS A 267 21.29 9.55 18.90
N LEU A 268 20.69 10.65 19.35
CA LEU A 268 21.17 12.01 19.10
C LEU A 268 21.68 12.74 20.35
N ALA A 269 22.08 12.01 21.40
CA ALA A 269 22.85 12.63 22.49
C ALA A 269 24.25 13.01 21.97
N PRO A 270 24.62 14.30 21.93
CA PRO A 270 26.00 14.67 21.68
C PRO A 270 26.80 14.20 22.88
N THR A 271 27.79 13.34 22.65
CA THR A 271 28.81 13.04 23.65
C THR A 271 29.50 14.35 24.00
N GLY A 272 29.11 14.96 25.11
CA GLY A 272 29.75 16.16 25.64
C GLY A 272 31.24 15.90 25.85
N ALA A 273 32.07 16.78 25.31
CA ALA A 273 33.52 16.74 25.52
C ALA A 273 33.83 17.00 27.00
N PRO A 274 34.77 16.25 27.62
CA PRO A 274 35.23 16.55 28.97
C PRO A 274 36.07 17.84 28.96
N THR A 275 35.80 18.69 29.96
CA THR A 275 36.56 19.88 30.35
C THR A 275 37.93 19.54 30.89
#